data_AF-A0A4R4N718-F1
#
_entry.id   AF-A0A4R4N718-F1
#
_cell.length_a   1.000
_cell.length_b   1.000
_cell.length_c   1.000
_cell.angle_alpha   90.00
_cell.angle_beta   90.00
_cell.angle_gamma   90.00
#
_symmetry.space_group_name_H-M   'P 1'
#
loop_
_entity.id
_entity.type
_entity.pdbx_description
1 polymer ?
#
loop_
_entity_poly.entity_id
_entity_poly.type
_entity_poly.pdbx_seq_one_letter_code
_entity_poly.pdbx_strand_id
1 'polypeptide(L)'
;GLDVYAKEPCTDSPLFELDQVVATPHLGASTHEAQEKAGTQVARSVKLALAGEFVPDAVNVQGGVVAEDVKPGLPLAEKLGRVFTALAGEVATKLDVEVRGEIAAQDVRVIELAALKGVFADVIEEQVTYVNAPLLAKDRGMTVELVTSSESPDWRNVVTVRGVLADGRHVSVSGTLSGPRQITKIVEVNGYEMEIEPTAHLSFFTYTDRPGIVGVVGRLLGEHGINIASMQVARSVKGGKALIALTVDTAIPADVIEQIISEIGAESGRSVDLED
;
A
#
# COMPACT_ATOMS: atom_id res chain seq x y z
N GLY A 1 -11.43 -43.29 10.57
CA GLY A 1 -10.90 -42.27 11.48
C GLY A 1 -11.87 -41.11 11.48
N LEU A 2 -12.46 -40.78 12.63
CA LEU A 2 -13.35 -39.63 12.82
C LEU A 2 -12.79 -38.79 13.96
N ASP A 3 -12.67 -37.49 13.76
CA ASP A 3 -12.24 -36.54 14.81
C ASP A 3 -13.33 -35.52 15.16
N VAL A 4 -14.32 -35.33 14.29
CA VAL A 4 -15.42 -34.36 14.47
C VAL A 4 -16.78 -35.03 14.28
N TYR A 5 -17.80 -34.49 14.93
CA TYR A 5 -19.16 -35.06 14.96
C TYR A 5 -20.21 -34.02 14.59
N ALA A 6 -21.37 -34.49 14.11
CA ALA A 6 -22.47 -33.61 13.71
C ALA A 6 -22.99 -32.72 14.86
N LYS A 7 -22.91 -33.22 16.10
CA LYS A 7 -23.20 -32.46 17.31
C LYS A 7 -22.13 -32.80 18.34
N GLU A 8 -21.51 -31.78 18.91
CA GLU A 8 -20.49 -31.92 19.96
C GLU A 8 -20.96 -31.24 21.26
N PRO A 9 -20.71 -31.83 22.44
CA PRO A 9 -20.01 -33.11 22.68
C PRO A 9 -20.81 -34.33 22.18
N CYS A 10 -20.13 -35.31 21.59
CA CYS A 10 -20.74 -36.56 21.13
C CYS A 10 -20.24 -37.73 21.99
N THR A 11 -21.14 -38.35 22.74
CA THR A 11 -20.80 -39.43 23.69
C THR A 11 -21.55 -40.73 23.43
N ASP A 12 -22.47 -40.73 22.47
CA ASP A 12 -23.46 -41.78 22.23
C ASP A 12 -23.62 -42.16 20.75
N SER A 13 -22.64 -41.82 19.91
CA SER A 13 -22.68 -42.19 18.49
C SER A 13 -22.69 -43.71 18.34
N PRO A 14 -23.63 -44.29 17.55
CA PRO A 14 -23.62 -45.72 17.23
C PRO A 14 -22.32 -46.18 16.56
N LEU A 15 -21.56 -45.24 15.99
CA LEU A 15 -20.26 -45.51 15.38
C LEU A 15 -19.18 -45.90 16.40
N PHE A 16 -19.39 -45.65 17.69
CA PHE A 16 -18.46 -46.04 18.77
C PHE A 16 -18.49 -47.54 19.07
N GLU A 17 -19.56 -48.24 18.64
CA GLU A 17 -19.71 -49.69 18.78
C GLU A 17 -19.02 -50.49 17.64
N LEU A 18 -18.37 -49.80 16.71
CA LEU A 18 -17.79 -50.40 15.50
C LEU A 18 -16.26 -50.42 15.58
N ASP A 19 -15.66 -51.60 15.78
CA ASP A 19 -14.19 -51.76 15.91
C ASP A 19 -13.40 -51.24 14.70
N GLN A 20 -13.98 -51.23 13.50
CA GLN A 20 -13.35 -50.66 12.30
C GLN A 20 -13.32 -49.11 12.30
N VAL A 21 -13.95 -48.45 13.27
CA VAL A 21 -14.03 -46.99 13.37
C VAL A 21 -13.09 -46.49 14.47
N VAL A 22 -11.93 -45.96 14.07
CA VAL A 22 -11.09 -45.15 14.97
C VAL A 22 -11.76 -43.78 15.17
N ALA A 23 -12.04 -43.43 16.42
CA ALA A 23 -12.71 -42.19 16.83
C ALA A 23 -11.83 -41.39 17.81
N THR A 24 -11.72 -40.08 17.63
CA THR A 24 -11.01 -39.14 18.51
C THR A 24 -11.89 -37.93 18.84
N PRO A 25 -11.83 -37.40 20.07
CA PRO A 25 -12.72 -36.32 20.52
C PRO A 25 -12.17 -34.93 20.13
N HIS A 26 -12.19 -34.61 18.84
CA HIS A 26 -11.77 -33.31 18.30
C HIS A 26 -10.35 -32.92 18.72
N LEU A 27 -9.42 -33.87 18.57
CA LEU A 27 -8.03 -33.70 18.98
C LEU A 27 -7.14 -33.12 17.88
N GLY A 28 -7.67 -32.86 16.67
CA GLY A 28 -6.89 -32.40 15.52
C GLY A 28 -6.08 -31.11 15.76
N ALA A 29 -6.58 -30.20 16.60
CA ALA A 29 -5.88 -28.98 17.01
C ALA A 29 -5.39 -29.00 18.47
N SER A 30 -5.52 -30.14 19.16
CA SER A 30 -5.13 -30.32 20.57
C SER A 30 -3.65 -30.65 20.73
N THR A 31 -2.78 -29.95 19.99
CA THR A 31 -1.31 -30.06 20.12
C THR A 31 -0.73 -28.79 20.72
N HIS A 32 0.41 -28.90 21.39
CA HIS A 32 1.07 -27.74 22.01
C HIS A 32 1.41 -26.68 20.96
N GLU A 33 1.94 -27.11 19.82
CA GLU A 33 2.38 -26.27 18.71
C GLU A 33 1.19 -25.52 18.06
N ALA A 34 0.04 -26.19 17.91
CA ALA A 34 -1.16 -25.54 17.37
C ALA A 34 -1.71 -24.49 18.33
N GLN A 35 -1.74 -24.78 19.65
CA GLN A 35 -2.17 -23.82 20.66
C GLN A 35 -1.22 -22.62 20.78
N GLU A 36 0.09 -22.83 20.70
CA GLU A 36 1.08 -21.75 20.70
C GLU A 36 0.94 -20.85 19.47
N LYS A 37 0.76 -21.44 18.28
CA LYS A 37 0.52 -20.68 17.04
C LYS A 37 -0.77 -19.89 17.11
N ALA A 38 -1.85 -20.49 17.61
CA ALA A 38 -3.12 -19.78 17.81
C ALA A 38 -2.97 -18.63 18.81
N GLY A 39 -2.28 -18.84 19.93
CA GLY A 39 -2.03 -17.82 20.95
C GLY A 39 -1.23 -16.63 20.41
N THR A 40 -0.14 -16.90 19.69
CA THR A 40 0.69 -15.84 19.06
C THR A 40 -0.07 -15.06 17.99
N GLN A 41 -0.90 -15.73 17.19
CA GLN A 41 -1.77 -15.09 16.21
C GLN A 41 -2.80 -14.15 16.88
N VAL A 42 -3.50 -14.62 17.91
CA VAL A 42 -4.46 -13.79 18.66
C VAL A 42 -3.75 -12.61 19.33
N ALA A 43 -2.58 -12.82 19.95
CA ALA A 43 -1.81 -11.75 20.57
C ALA A 43 -1.41 -10.65 19.55
N ARG A 44 -1.01 -11.05 18.33
CA ARG A 44 -0.73 -10.12 17.24
C ARG A 44 -1.98 -9.34 16.83
N SER A 45 -3.11 -10.01 16.67
CA SER A 45 -4.39 -9.38 16.32
C SER A 45 -4.86 -8.39 17.39
N VAL A 46 -4.72 -8.72 18.67
CA VAL A 46 -5.03 -7.81 19.78
C VAL A 46 -4.09 -6.60 19.78
N LYS A 47 -2.78 -6.80 19.55
CA LYS A 47 -1.82 -5.70 19.43
C LYS A 47 -2.21 -4.74 18.30
N LEU A 48 -2.54 -5.27 17.12
CA LEU A 48 -2.99 -4.46 15.98
C LEU A 48 -4.26 -3.68 16.32
N ALA A 49 -5.26 -4.36 16.90
CA ALA A 49 -6.52 -3.73 17.30
C ALA A 49 -6.31 -2.57 18.28
N LEU A 50 -5.47 -2.76 19.30
CA LEU A 50 -5.15 -1.73 20.30
C LEU A 50 -4.33 -0.58 19.71
N ALA A 51 -3.53 -0.85 18.68
CA ALA A 51 -2.78 0.17 17.96
C ALA A 51 -3.64 0.93 16.93
N GLY A 52 -4.93 0.60 16.77
CA GLY A 52 -5.77 1.17 15.72
C GLY A 52 -5.41 0.69 14.30
N GLU A 53 -4.60 -0.36 14.22
CA GLU A 53 -4.15 -0.96 12.97
C GLU A 53 -5.18 -1.94 12.41
N PHE A 54 -5.06 -2.24 11.12
CA PHE A 54 -5.91 -3.27 10.51
C PHE A 54 -5.65 -4.64 11.14
N VAL A 55 -6.73 -5.35 11.45
CA VAL A 55 -6.71 -6.69 12.02
C VAL A 55 -7.18 -7.69 10.95
N PRO A 56 -6.25 -8.39 10.25
CA PRO A 56 -6.61 -9.25 9.12
C PRO A 56 -7.51 -10.43 9.48
N ASP A 57 -7.47 -10.85 10.74
CA ASP A 57 -8.21 -12.00 11.25
C ASP A 57 -9.51 -11.59 11.96
N ALA A 58 -9.85 -10.30 11.97
CA ALA A 58 -11.06 -9.84 12.63
C ALA A 58 -12.31 -10.29 11.85
N VAL A 59 -13.16 -11.05 12.55
CA VAL A 59 -14.37 -11.65 11.96
C VAL A 59 -15.52 -10.66 11.77
N ASN A 60 -15.45 -9.47 12.37
CA ASN A 60 -16.54 -8.49 12.45
C ASN A 60 -16.17 -7.07 11.97
N VAL A 61 -15.12 -6.90 11.16
CA VAL A 61 -14.82 -5.59 10.56
C VAL A 61 -15.87 -5.27 9.48
N GLN A 62 -16.21 -3.99 9.29
CA GLN A 62 -16.88 -3.58 8.06
C GLN A 62 -16.01 -4.01 6.86
N GLY A 63 -16.40 -5.11 6.20
CA GLY A 63 -15.59 -5.76 5.14
C GLY A 63 -15.41 -7.28 5.31
N GLY A 64 -15.68 -7.84 6.49
CA GLY A 64 -15.55 -9.29 6.73
C GLY A 64 -14.10 -9.79 6.73
N VAL A 65 -13.92 -11.11 6.54
CA VAL A 65 -12.59 -11.74 6.44
C VAL A 65 -11.94 -11.32 5.12
N VAL A 66 -10.75 -10.72 5.20
CA VAL A 66 -9.99 -10.32 4.02
C VAL A 66 -9.33 -11.54 3.37
N ALA A 67 -9.54 -11.69 2.06
CA ALA A 67 -8.96 -12.78 1.30
C ALA A 67 -7.42 -12.77 1.39
N GLU A 68 -6.80 -13.96 1.46
CA GLU A 68 -5.33 -14.09 1.57
C GLU A 68 -4.60 -13.40 0.42
N ASP A 69 -5.17 -13.39 -0.79
CA ASP A 69 -4.59 -12.71 -1.95
C ASP A 69 -4.67 -11.18 -1.85
N VAL A 70 -5.54 -10.63 -1.00
CA VAL A 70 -5.75 -9.19 -0.80
C VAL A 70 -4.85 -8.64 0.31
N LYS A 71 -4.58 -9.42 1.36
CA LYS A 71 -3.77 -8.99 2.52
C LYS A 71 -2.43 -8.35 2.13
N PRO A 72 -1.64 -8.89 1.18
CA PRO A 72 -0.38 -8.28 0.77
C PRO A 72 -0.52 -6.90 0.12
N GLY A 73 -1.69 -6.59 -0.44
CA GLY A 73 -1.96 -5.31 -1.10
C GLY A 73 -2.19 -4.15 -0.13
N LEU A 74 -2.47 -4.42 1.15
CA LEU A 74 -2.80 -3.36 2.11
C LEU A 74 -1.61 -2.43 2.40
N PRO A 75 -0.40 -2.92 2.73
CA PRO A 75 0.74 -2.03 2.94
C PRO A 75 1.16 -1.30 1.66
N LEU A 76 0.95 -1.92 0.49
CA LEU A 76 1.16 -1.25 -0.80
C LEU A 76 0.20 -0.05 -0.94
N ALA A 77 -1.09 -0.26 -0.71
CA ALA A 77 -2.10 0.79 -0.84
C ALA A 77 -1.87 1.94 0.15
N GLU A 78 -1.50 1.66 1.40
CA GLU A 78 -1.10 2.69 2.37
C GLU A 78 0.08 3.53 1.85
N LYS A 79 1.15 2.87 1.37
CA LYS A 79 2.31 3.57 0.80
C LYS A 79 1.94 4.41 -0.42
N LEU A 80 1.08 3.89 -1.30
CA LEU A 80 0.59 4.65 -2.46
C LEU A 80 -0.21 5.89 -2.02
N GLY A 81 -1.02 5.78 -0.95
CA GLY A 81 -1.72 6.92 -0.37
C GLY A 81 -0.77 8.01 0.13
N ARG A 82 0.29 7.65 0.86
CA ARG A 82 1.32 8.60 1.33
C ARG A 82 2.07 9.27 0.18
N VAL A 83 2.48 8.47 -0.81
CA VAL A 83 3.14 8.98 -2.03
C VAL A 83 2.21 9.91 -2.80
N PHE A 84 0.93 9.57 -2.95
CA PHE A 84 -0.07 10.42 -3.58
C PHE A 84 -0.15 11.79 -2.88
N THR A 85 -0.27 11.80 -1.56
CA THR A 85 -0.38 13.05 -0.77
C THR A 85 0.86 13.92 -0.91
N ALA A 86 2.05 13.33 -0.87
CA ALA A 86 3.30 14.07 -1.07
C ALA A 86 3.42 14.63 -2.50
N LEU A 87 2.98 13.89 -3.52
CA LEU A 87 2.94 14.36 -4.90
C LEU A 87 1.96 15.53 -5.08
N ALA A 88 0.75 15.39 -4.53
CA ALA A 88 -0.29 16.41 -4.54
C ALA A 88 0.18 17.70 -3.85
N GLY A 89 0.74 17.58 -2.64
CA GLY A 89 1.12 18.71 -1.78
C GLY A 89 -0.05 19.50 -1.22
N GLU A 90 -1.28 19.00 -1.41
CA GLU A 90 -2.52 19.50 -0.83
C GLU A 90 -3.55 18.35 -0.79
N VAL A 91 -4.65 18.53 -0.06
CA VAL A 91 -5.74 17.54 0.00
C VAL A 91 -6.54 17.57 -1.30
N ALA A 92 -6.75 16.41 -1.91
CA ALA A 92 -7.54 16.28 -3.12
C ALA A 92 -9.05 16.47 -2.87
N THR A 93 -9.76 16.98 -3.87
CA THR A 93 -11.23 17.11 -3.85
C THR A 93 -11.94 15.81 -4.22
N LYS A 94 -11.30 14.99 -5.06
CA LYS A 94 -11.73 13.65 -5.42
C LYS A 94 -10.54 12.69 -5.32
N LEU A 95 -10.77 11.49 -4.81
CA LEU A 95 -9.82 10.39 -4.79
C LEU A 95 -10.49 9.11 -5.36
N ASP A 96 -9.91 8.57 -6.41
CA ASP A 96 -10.28 7.29 -6.99
C ASP A 96 -9.21 6.27 -6.60
N VAL A 97 -9.62 5.17 -5.97
CA VAL A 97 -8.77 4.00 -5.72
C VAL A 97 -9.14 2.95 -6.76
N GLU A 98 -8.31 2.81 -7.78
CA GLU A 98 -8.53 1.83 -8.84
C GLU A 98 -7.81 0.52 -8.51
N VAL A 99 -8.53 -0.60 -8.51
CA VAL A 99 -7.97 -1.94 -8.31
C VAL A 99 -8.24 -2.76 -9.56
N ARG A 100 -7.18 -3.12 -10.28
CA ARG A 100 -7.28 -3.84 -11.55
C ARG A 100 -6.58 -5.19 -11.51
N GLY A 101 -7.08 -6.13 -12.31
CA GLY A 101 -6.50 -7.46 -12.50
C GLY A 101 -7.26 -8.57 -11.77
N GLU A 102 -6.59 -9.70 -11.55
CA GLU A 102 -7.18 -10.91 -10.94
C GLU A 102 -7.74 -10.65 -9.53
N ILE A 103 -7.07 -9.79 -8.76
CA ILE A 103 -7.44 -9.42 -7.39
C ILE A 103 -8.80 -8.70 -7.32
N ALA A 104 -9.25 -8.07 -8.42
CA ALA A 104 -10.53 -7.38 -8.47
C ALA A 104 -11.74 -8.34 -8.38
N ALA A 105 -11.53 -9.66 -8.52
CA ALA A 105 -12.55 -10.67 -8.27
C ALA A 105 -12.84 -10.90 -6.77
N GLN A 106 -11.98 -10.40 -5.88
CA GLN A 106 -12.12 -10.48 -4.43
C GLN A 106 -12.80 -9.24 -3.86
N ASP A 107 -13.17 -9.27 -2.58
CA ASP A 107 -13.58 -8.05 -1.86
C ASP A 107 -12.36 -7.17 -1.56
N VAL A 108 -12.19 -6.12 -2.36
CA VAL A 108 -11.06 -5.19 -2.29
C VAL A 108 -11.40 -3.87 -1.59
N ARG A 109 -12.54 -3.76 -0.90
CA ARG A 109 -12.93 -2.53 -0.18
C ARG A 109 -11.90 -2.10 0.87
N VAL A 110 -11.22 -3.07 1.47
CA VAL A 110 -10.16 -2.80 2.45
C VAL A 110 -8.93 -2.13 1.80
N ILE A 111 -8.71 -2.27 0.50
CA ILE A 111 -7.64 -1.57 -0.25
C ILE A 111 -7.94 -0.08 -0.35
N GLU A 112 -9.21 0.31 -0.53
CA GLU A 112 -9.65 1.71 -0.46
C GLU A 112 -9.35 2.30 0.92
N LEU A 113 -9.71 1.59 1.99
CA LEU A 113 -9.46 2.03 3.37
C LEU A 113 -7.96 2.18 3.66
N ALA A 114 -7.14 1.24 3.18
CA ALA A 114 -5.68 1.31 3.29
C ALA A 114 -5.12 2.53 2.54
N ALA A 115 -5.55 2.76 1.30
CA ALA A 115 -5.15 3.94 0.53
C ALA A 115 -5.55 5.23 1.25
N LEU A 116 -6.79 5.33 1.76
CA LEU A 116 -7.25 6.50 2.50
C LEU A 116 -6.46 6.73 3.80
N LYS A 117 -6.15 5.67 4.55
CA LYS A 117 -5.29 5.78 5.73
C LYS A 117 -3.95 6.41 5.35
N GLY A 118 -3.33 5.92 4.27
CA GLY A 118 -2.09 6.47 3.73
C GLY A 118 -2.21 7.94 3.29
N VAL A 119 -3.29 8.30 2.60
CA VAL A 119 -3.53 9.67 2.14
C VAL A 119 -3.54 10.66 3.30
N PHE A 120 -4.10 10.28 4.44
CA PHE A 120 -4.23 11.17 5.58
C PHE A 120 -3.10 11.08 6.61
N ALA A 121 -2.22 10.08 6.53
CA ALA A 121 -1.20 9.80 7.53
C ALA A 121 -0.29 11.01 7.83
N ASP A 122 0.14 11.72 6.79
CA ASP A 122 1.13 12.80 6.91
C ASP A 122 0.52 14.22 6.94
N VAL A 123 -0.82 14.34 6.94
CA VAL A 123 -1.54 15.63 6.86
C VAL A 123 -2.52 15.87 8.01
N ILE A 124 -2.52 14.98 9.01
CA ILE A 124 -3.39 15.07 10.20
C ILE A 124 -2.55 14.77 11.44
N GLU A 125 -2.79 15.52 12.53
CA GLU A 125 -2.11 15.32 13.83
C GLU A 125 -2.61 14.09 14.59
N GLU A 126 -3.91 13.80 14.47
CA GLU A 126 -4.54 12.62 15.06
C GLU A 126 -4.17 11.34 14.31
N GLN A 127 -4.08 10.23 15.04
CA GLN A 127 -3.80 8.93 14.45
C GLN A 127 -4.91 8.52 13.45
N VAL A 128 -4.49 8.22 12.22
CA VAL A 128 -5.38 7.73 11.17
C VAL A 128 -5.46 6.20 11.24
N THR A 129 -6.69 5.71 11.20
CA THR A 129 -7.06 4.29 11.28
C THR A 129 -7.96 3.94 10.10
N TYR A 130 -8.13 2.64 9.86
CA TYR A 130 -9.07 2.15 8.84
C TYR A 130 -10.54 2.53 9.11
N VAL A 131 -10.87 2.90 10.36
CA VAL A 131 -12.24 3.23 10.78
C VAL A 131 -12.53 4.72 10.61
N ASN A 132 -11.60 5.60 10.99
CA ASN A 132 -11.80 7.04 10.89
C ASN A 132 -11.41 7.62 9.52
N ALA A 133 -10.57 6.97 8.71
CA ALA A 133 -10.14 7.49 7.41
C ALA A 133 -11.30 7.91 6.47
N PRO A 134 -12.40 7.14 6.33
CA PRO A 134 -13.56 7.57 5.52
C PRO A 134 -14.29 8.79 6.10
N LEU A 135 -14.34 8.92 7.43
CA LEU A 135 -14.93 10.08 8.09
C LEU A 135 -14.07 11.32 7.85
N LEU A 136 -12.75 11.19 7.94
CA LEU A 136 -11.79 12.26 7.66
C LEU A 136 -11.88 12.75 6.20
N ALA A 137 -12.10 11.85 5.25
CA ALA A 137 -12.38 12.21 3.86
C ALA A 137 -13.65 13.06 3.74
N LYS A 138 -14.74 12.59 4.33
CA LYS A 138 -16.03 13.27 4.30
C LYS A 138 -15.98 14.66 4.95
N ASP A 139 -15.33 14.78 6.10
CA ASP A 139 -15.21 16.04 6.84
C ASP A 139 -14.37 17.08 6.07
N ARG A 140 -13.46 16.62 5.22
CA ARG A 140 -12.66 17.47 4.30
C ARG A 140 -13.32 17.70 2.94
N GLY A 141 -14.54 17.19 2.72
CA GLY A 141 -15.25 17.31 1.46
C GLY A 141 -14.61 16.52 0.31
N MET A 142 -13.72 15.57 0.61
CA MET A 142 -13.11 14.70 -0.39
C MET A 142 -14.09 13.60 -0.78
N THR A 143 -14.43 13.52 -2.06
CA THR A 143 -15.21 12.41 -2.60
C THR A 143 -14.29 11.23 -2.86
N VAL A 144 -14.64 10.04 -2.38
CA VAL A 144 -13.83 8.83 -2.57
C VAL A 144 -14.62 7.81 -3.38
N GLU A 145 -13.97 7.17 -4.35
CA GLU A 145 -14.56 6.15 -5.20
C GLU A 145 -13.61 4.96 -5.40
N LEU A 146 -14.06 3.75 -5.04
CA LEU A 146 -13.41 2.51 -5.42
C LEU A 146 -13.83 2.09 -6.83
N VAL A 147 -12.85 1.99 -7.73
CA VAL A 147 -13.06 1.54 -9.11
C VAL A 147 -12.40 0.18 -9.29
N THR A 148 -13.14 -0.82 -9.76
CA THR A 148 -12.59 -2.17 -9.98
C THR A 148 -12.67 -2.59 -11.44
N SER A 149 -11.63 -3.27 -11.93
CA SER A 149 -11.63 -3.88 -13.27
C SER A 149 -10.91 -5.22 -13.26
N SER A 150 -11.45 -6.24 -13.94
CA SER A 150 -10.72 -7.50 -14.13
C SER A 150 -9.57 -7.37 -15.14
N GLU A 151 -9.58 -6.34 -15.98
CA GLU A 151 -8.58 -6.11 -17.01
C GLU A 151 -7.42 -5.26 -16.48
N SER A 152 -6.20 -5.81 -16.60
CA SER A 152 -4.95 -5.11 -16.32
C SER A 152 -3.94 -5.45 -17.42
N PRO A 153 -3.47 -4.46 -18.20
CA PRO A 153 -2.69 -4.72 -19.42
C PRO A 153 -1.29 -5.24 -19.14
N ASP A 154 -0.59 -4.64 -18.17
CA ASP A 154 0.85 -4.86 -17.99
C ASP A 154 1.19 -5.66 -16.72
N TRP A 155 0.27 -5.69 -15.76
CA TRP A 155 0.47 -6.28 -14.44
C TRP A 155 -0.63 -7.27 -14.11
N ARG A 156 -0.32 -8.38 -13.42
CA ARG A 156 -1.35 -9.31 -12.94
C ARG A 156 -2.39 -8.60 -12.09
N ASN A 157 -1.92 -7.74 -11.18
CA ASN A 157 -2.71 -6.90 -10.29
C ASN A 157 -2.05 -5.53 -10.21
N VAL A 158 -2.83 -4.45 -10.24
CA VAL A 158 -2.34 -3.09 -10.01
C VAL A 158 -3.33 -2.33 -9.15
N VAL A 159 -2.80 -1.55 -8.21
CA VAL A 159 -3.56 -0.58 -7.41
C VAL A 159 -3.11 0.80 -7.84
N THR A 160 -4.05 1.67 -8.18
CA THR A 160 -3.80 3.06 -8.55
C THR A 160 -4.53 3.97 -7.57
N VAL A 161 -3.82 4.91 -6.97
CA VAL A 161 -4.41 6.01 -6.23
C VAL A 161 -4.35 7.24 -7.12
N ARG A 162 -5.51 7.75 -7.52
CA ARG A 162 -5.64 8.90 -8.42
C ARG A 162 -6.53 9.95 -7.78
N GLY A 163 -6.26 11.21 -8.01
CA GLY A 163 -7.10 12.28 -7.46
C GLY A 163 -7.04 13.57 -8.25
N VAL A 164 -8.00 14.44 -7.93
CA VAL A 164 -8.18 15.76 -8.55
C VAL A 164 -8.03 16.83 -7.47
N LEU A 165 -7.09 17.74 -7.68
CA LEU A 165 -6.85 18.87 -6.76
C LEU A 165 -7.87 19.99 -6.98
N ALA A 166 -7.92 20.95 -6.07
CA ALA A 166 -8.88 22.06 -6.14
C ALA A 166 -8.69 22.94 -7.40
N ASP A 167 -7.47 22.98 -7.94
CA ASP A 167 -7.13 23.69 -9.18
C ASP A 167 -7.35 22.87 -10.46
N GLY A 168 -7.85 21.64 -10.34
CA GLY A 168 -8.12 20.73 -11.45
C GLY A 168 -6.91 19.91 -11.92
N ARG A 169 -5.74 20.05 -11.29
CA ARG A 169 -4.62 19.14 -11.58
C ARG A 169 -4.97 17.70 -11.18
N HIS A 170 -4.54 16.77 -12.01
CA HIS A 170 -4.63 15.34 -11.74
C HIS A 170 -3.30 14.83 -11.19
N VAL A 171 -3.38 14.01 -10.15
CA VAL A 171 -2.23 13.30 -9.57
C VAL A 171 -2.55 11.81 -9.57
N SER A 172 -1.59 10.97 -9.94
CA SER A 172 -1.72 9.52 -9.84
C SER A 172 -0.43 8.85 -9.43
N VAL A 173 -0.57 7.76 -8.69
CA VAL A 173 0.49 6.80 -8.43
C VAL A 173 -0.09 5.40 -8.48
N SER A 174 0.60 4.51 -9.18
CA SER A 174 0.22 3.10 -9.32
C SER A 174 1.30 2.20 -8.75
N GLY A 175 0.90 1.07 -8.19
CA GLY A 175 1.82 0.07 -7.68
C GLY A 175 1.30 -1.35 -7.78
N THR A 176 2.23 -2.29 -7.65
CA THR A 176 1.98 -3.74 -7.74
C THR A 176 2.87 -4.51 -6.78
N LEU A 177 2.60 -5.81 -6.65
CA LEU A 177 3.45 -6.77 -5.97
C LEU A 177 4.04 -7.72 -7.00
N SER A 178 5.36 -7.70 -7.14
CA SER A 178 6.08 -8.42 -8.20
C SER A 178 6.76 -9.70 -7.70
N GLY A 179 6.62 -10.76 -8.49
CA GLY A 179 7.24 -12.06 -8.28
C GLY A 179 6.70 -12.85 -7.06
N PRO A 180 7.22 -14.06 -6.82
CA PRO A 180 6.78 -14.93 -5.71
C PRO A 180 7.03 -14.32 -4.32
N ARG A 181 8.00 -13.39 -4.23
CA ARG A 181 8.30 -12.66 -2.99
C ARG A 181 7.37 -11.48 -2.74
N GLN A 182 6.45 -11.19 -3.66
CA GLN A 182 5.51 -10.06 -3.57
C GLN A 182 6.21 -8.73 -3.25
N ILE A 183 7.30 -8.43 -3.98
CA ILE A 183 8.06 -7.22 -3.77
C ILE A 183 7.20 -6.03 -4.23
N THR A 184 7.00 -5.07 -3.33
CA THR A 184 6.27 -3.84 -3.64
C THR A 184 7.03 -3.02 -4.69
N LYS A 185 6.33 -2.61 -5.76
CA LYS A 185 6.87 -1.70 -6.78
C LYS A 185 5.86 -0.59 -7.05
N ILE A 186 6.34 0.64 -7.13
CA ILE A 186 5.65 1.74 -7.79
C ILE A 186 5.92 1.58 -9.29
N VAL A 187 4.85 1.54 -10.06
CA VAL A 187 4.89 1.22 -11.50
C VAL A 187 4.50 2.37 -12.42
N GLU A 188 3.81 3.37 -11.88
CA GLU A 188 3.50 4.60 -12.60
C GLU A 188 3.34 5.77 -11.63
N VAL A 189 3.81 6.95 -12.04
CA VAL A 189 3.60 8.21 -11.34
C VAL A 189 3.20 9.26 -12.36
N ASN A 190 2.02 9.87 -12.23
CA ASN A 190 1.50 10.91 -13.13
C ASN A 190 1.60 10.55 -14.64
N GLY A 191 1.37 9.28 -14.97
CA GLY A 191 1.45 8.74 -16.33
C GLY A 191 2.86 8.38 -16.80
N TYR A 192 3.89 8.52 -15.96
CA TYR A 192 5.24 8.06 -16.27
C TYR A 192 5.45 6.64 -15.72
N GLU A 193 5.63 5.68 -16.63
CA GLU A 193 5.93 4.28 -16.29
C GLU A 193 7.32 4.14 -15.66
N MET A 194 7.39 3.33 -14.61
CA MET A 194 8.62 3.02 -13.89
C MET A 194 8.50 1.69 -13.14
N GLU A 195 9.55 1.26 -12.45
CA GLU A 195 9.56 0.10 -11.58
C GLU A 195 10.51 0.35 -10.41
N ILE A 196 10.06 1.13 -9.43
CA ILE A 196 10.86 1.50 -8.26
C ILE A 196 10.29 0.88 -6.99
N GLU A 197 11.17 0.33 -6.15
CA GLU A 197 10.77 -0.19 -4.85
C GLU A 197 10.64 0.96 -3.85
N PRO A 198 9.49 1.16 -3.19
CA PRO A 198 9.36 2.24 -2.22
C PRO A 198 10.12 1.91 -0.93
N THR A 199 11.20 2.66 -0.70
CA THR A 199 11.99 2.67 0.55
C THR A 199 11.48 3.72 1.53
N ALA A 200 12.17 3.94 2.65
CA ALA A 200 11.86 5.00 3.61
C ALA A 200 11.84 6.38 2.94
N HIS A 201 12.88 6.76 2.22
CA HIS A 201 12.97 8.09 1.63
C HIS A 201 12.93 8.03 0.11
N LEU A 202 11.95 8.71 -0.48
CA LEU A 202 11.80 8.87 -1.92
C LEU A 202 11.82 10.34 -2.34
N SER A 203 12.14 10.59 -3.60
CA SER A 203 11.90 11.91 -4.20
C SER A 203 11.53 11.83 -5.67
N PHE A 204 10.66 12.75 -6.09
CA PHE A 204 10.15 12.86 -7.44
C PHE A 204 10.41 14.25 -7.98
N PHE A 205 11.01 14.35 -9.17
CA PHE A 205 11.26 15.62 -9.84
C PHE A 205 10.70 15.61 -11.24
N THR A 206 9.78 16.52 -11.55
CA THR A 206 9.23 16.70 -12.91
C THR A 206 9.94 17.87 -13.57
N TYR A 207 10.53 17.65 -14.74
CA TYR A 207 11.38 18.64 -15.41
C TYR A 207 11.31 18.51 -16.94
N THR A 208 11.90 19.47 -17.66
CA THR A 208 12.09 19.38 -19.12
C THR A 208 13.43 18.72 -19.44
N ASP A 209 13.38 17.60 -20.17
CA ASP A 209 14.55 16.77 -20.46
C ASP A 209 15.61 17.52 -21.28
N ARG A 210 16.80 17.69 -20.68
CA ARG A 210 17.97 18.29 -21.32
C ARG A 210 19.27 17.68 -20.76
N PRO A 211 20.36 17.70 -21.54
CA PRO A 211 21.65 17.17 -21.08
C PRO A 211 22.08 17.78 -19.73
N GLY A 212 22.61 16.93 -18.85
CA GLY A 212 23.21 17.33 -17.58
C GLY A 212 22.30 17.25 -16.35
N ILE A 213 20.97 17.12 -16.49
CA ILE A 213 20.06 17.13 -15.33
C ILE A 213 20.37 16.03 -14.31
N VAL A 214 20.50 14.78 -14.75
CA VAL A 214 20.85 13.66 -13.85
C VAL A 214 22.18 13.91 -13.13
N GLY A 215 23.16 14.52 -13.82
CA GLY A 215 24.45 14.87 -13.24
C GLY A 215 24.35 15.96 -12.18
N VAL A 216 23.48 16.97 -12.38
CA VAL A 216 23.19 18.02 -11.39
C VAL A 216 22.55 17.43 -10.14
N VAL A 217 21.52 16.60 -10.30
CA VAL A 217 20.86 15.92 -9.16
C VAL A 217 21.85 15.08 -8.37
N GLY A 218 22.61 14.21 -9.06
CA GLY A 218 23.60 13.36 -8.41
C GLY A 218 24.71 14.14 -7.68
N ARG A 219 25.19 15.24 -8.28
CA ARG A 219 26.16 16.12 -7.65
C ARG A 219 25.61 16.76 -6.37
N LEU A 220 24.41 17.35 -6.43
CA LEU A 220 23.81 18.03 -5.28
C LEU A 220 23.56 17.08 -4.11
N LEU A 221 23.06 15.87 -4.39
CA LEU A 221 22.90 14.85 -3.35
C LEU A 221 24.25 14.41 -2.77
N GLY A 222 25.25 14.19 -3.63
CA GLY A 222 26.59 13.83 -3.20
C GLY A 222 27.32 14.89 -2.36
N GLU A 223 27.14 16.18 -2.68
CA GLU A 223 27.67 17.31 -1.90
C GLU A 223 27.10 17.35 -0.48
N HIS A 224 25.87 16.85 -0.30
CA HIS A 224 25.20 16.75 1.00
C HIS A 224 25.37 15.37 1.66
N GLY A 225 26.18 14.47 1.07
CA GLY A 225 26.42 13.13 1.61
C GLY A 225 25.22 12.18 1.53
N ILE A 226 24.25 12.46 0.67
CA ILE A 226 23.04 11.66 0.49
C ILE A 226 23.28 10.62 -0.60
N ASN A 227 23.29 9.34 -0.22
CA ASN A 227 23.47 8.24 -1.17
C ASN A 227 22.16 7.89 -1.90
N ILE A 228 22.27 7.57 -3.19
CA ILE A 228 21.15 7.17 -4.04
C ILE A 228 21.12 5.63 -4.09
N ALA A 229 20.05 5.05 -3.54
CA ALA A 229 19.84 3.60 -3.56
C ALA A 229 19.28 3.12 -4.91
N SER A 230 18.38 3.90 -5.51
CA SER A 230 17.84 3.67 -6.85
C SER A 230 17.46 4.98 -7.51
N MET A 231 17.62 5.04 -8.83
CA MET A 231 17.18 6.17 -9.65
C MET A 231 16.58 5.62 -10.93
N GLN A 232 15.39 6.10 -11.26
CA GLN A 232 14.76 5.84 -12.55
C GLN A 232 14.33 7.16 -13.20
N VAL A 233 14.58 7.27 -14.49
CA VAL A 233 14.18 8.40 -15.32
C VAL A 233 13.15 7.90 -16.32
N ALA A 234 11.97 8.50 -16.30
CA ALA A 234 10.90 8.19 -17.22
C ALA A 234 10.57 9.44 -18.07
N ARG A 235 10.34 9.25 -19.37
CA ARG A 235 9.98 10.32 -20.30
C ARG A 235 9.04 9.80 -21.37
N SER A 236 8.02 10.58 -21.73
CA SER A 236 7.06 10.19 -22.77
C SER A 236 7.63 10.42 -24.18
N VAL A 237 8.40 11.48 -24.37
CA VAL A 237 9.07 11.81 -25.64
C VAL A 237 10.46 12.39 -25.39
N LYS A 238 11.40 12.13 -26.31
CA LYS A 238 12.76 12.69 -26.22
C LYS A 238 12.72 14.22 -26.22
N GLY A 239 13.31 14.85 -25.21
CA GLY A 239 13.33 16.32 -25.06
C GLY A 239 12.02 16.95 -24.58
N GLY A 240 11.03 16.14 -24.21
CA GLY A 240 9.79 16.60 -23.58
C GLY A 240 9.90 16.67 -22.05
N LYS A 241 8.74 16.59 -21.38
CA LYS A 241 8.71 16.43 -19.92
C LYS A 241 9.23 15.04 -19.52
N ALA A 242 9.92 15.00 -18.40
CA ALA A 242 10.46 13.79 -17.79
C ALA A 242 10.24 13.83 -16.27
N LEU A 243 10.26 12.65 -15.67
CA LEU A 243 10.18 12.42 -14.24
C LEU A 243 11.41 11.64 -13.79
N ILE A 244 12.12 12.16 -12.78
CA ILE A 244 13.08 11.39 -12.00
C ILE A 244 12.36 10.88 -10.76
N ALA A 245 12.48 9.59 -10.48
CA ALA A 245 12.13 8.97 -9.21
C ALA A 245 13.41 8.44 -8.55
N LEU A 246 13.57 8.76 -7.26
CA LEU A 246 14.74 8.41 -6.46
C LEU A 246 14.29 7.65 -5.22
N THR A 247 15.10 6.69 -4.81
CA THR A 247 15.18 6.24 -3.42
C THR A 247 16.56 6.60 -2.87
N VAL A 248 16.59 7.11 -1.65
CA VAL A 248 17.82 7.56 -0.99
C VAL A 248 17.92 6.98 0.41
N ASP A 249 19.15 6.89 0.93
CA ASP A 249 19.41 6.26 2.22
C ASP A 249 18.97 7.14 3.42
N THR A 250 18.84 8.46 3.21
CA THR A 250 18.46 9.44 4.24
C THR A 250 17.52 10.49 3.66
N ALA A 251 16.60 11.01 4.47
CA ALA A 251 15.70 12.09 4.07
C ALA A 251 16.45 13.27 3.44
N ILE A 252 15.93 13.81 2.34
CA ILE A 252 16.52 14.95 1.64
C ILE A 252 16.04 16.24 2.32
N PRO A 253 16.94 17.09 2.83
CA PRO A 253 16.56 18.37 3.42
C PRO A 253 15.80 19.27 2.44
N ALA A 254 14.85 20.05 2.95
CA ALA A 254 13.96 20.88 2.13
C ALA A 254 14.74 21.92 1.28
N ASP A 255 15.79 22.51 1.84
CA ASP A 255 16.69 23.43 1.14
C ASP A 255 17.44 22.76 -0.02
N VAL A 256 17.82 21.49 0.13
CA VAL A 256 18.43 20.70 -0.96
C VAL A 256 17.41 20.38 -2.06
N ILE A 257 16.16 20.06 -1.70
CA ILE A 257 15.07 19.89 -2.68
C ILE A 257 14.86 21.18 -3.48
N GLU A 258 14.77 22.33 -2.80
CA GLU A 258 14.61 23.64 -3.44
C GLU A 258 15.79 23.98 -4.36
N GLN A 259 17.02 23.68 -3.93
CA GLN A 259 18.21 23.86 -4.74
C GLN A 259 18.17 23.00 -6.01
N ILE A 260 17.81 21.71 -5.88
CA ILE A 260 17.66 20.81 -7.03
C ILE A 260 16.61 21.37 -8.00
N ILE A 261 15.43 21.75 -7.50
CA ILE A 261 14.34 22.32 -8.31
C ILE A 261 14.85 23.53 -9.11
N SER A 262 15.55 24.44 -8.44
CA SER A 262 16.08 25.66 -9.05
C SER A 262 17.12 25.35 -10.13
N GLU A 263 18.13 24.52 -9.83
CA GLU A 263 19.24 24.25 -10.75
C GLU A 263 18.82 23.46 -11.99
N ILE A 264 17.90 22.50 -11.86
CA ILE A 264 17.41 21.73 -13.00
C ILE A 264 16.25 22.42 -13.72
N GLY A 265 15.70 23.50 -13.17
CA GLY A 265 14.49 24.16 -13.67
C GLY A 265 13.29 23.22 -13.64
N ALA A 266 13.11 22.50 -12.53
CA ALA A 266 12.00 21.58 -12.35
C ALA A 266 10.67 22.33 -12.23
N GLU A 267 9.61 21.75 -12.78
CA GLU A 267 8.23 22.19 -12.57
C GLU A 267 7.77 21.80 -11.16
N SER A 268 8.25 20.67 -10.65
CA SER A 268 7.98 20.21 -9.28
C SER A 268 9.10 19.33 -8.76
N GLY A 269 9.31 19.39 -7.44
CA GLY A 269 10.15 18.47 -6.69
C GLY A 269 9.43 18.12 -5.38
N ARG A 270 9.30 16.83 -5.08
CA ARG A 270 8.59 16.33 -3.90
C ARG A 270 9.43 15.27 -3.23
N SER A 271 9.67 15.40 -1.93
CA SER A 271 10.21 14.35 -1.08
C SER A 271 9.05 13.59 -0.42
N VAL A 272 9.19 12.28 -0.28
CA VAL A 272 8.27 11.43 0.45
C VAL A 272 9.06 10.71 1.53
N ASP A 273 8.58 10.80 2.76
CA ASP A 273 9.07 9.97 3.86
C ASP A 273 8.02 8.90 4.17
N LEU A 274 8.44 7.65 4.16
CA LEU A 274 7.65 6.47 4.41
C LEU A 274 8.11 5.73 5.69
N GLU A 275 8.94 6.36 6.53
CA GLU A 275 9.15 5.86 7.89
C GLU A 275 7.82 5.87 8.67
N ASP A 276 7.68 4.90 9.58
CA ASP A 276 6.52 4.69 10.46
C ASP A 276 6.62 5.55 11.73
#